data_AF-E6YMH2-F1
#
_entry.id   AF-E6YMH2-F1
#
_cell.length_a   1.000
_cell.length_b   1.000
_cell.length_c   1.000
_cell.angle_alpha   90.00
_cell.angle_beta   90.00
_cell.angle_gamma   90.00
#
_symmetry.space_group_name_H-M   'P 1'
#
loop_
_entity.id
_entity.type
_entity.pdbx_description
1 polymer ?
#
loop_
_entity_poly.entity_id
_entity_poly.type
_entity_poly.pdbx_seq_one_letter_code
_entity_poly.pdbx_strand_id
1 'polypeptide(L)'
;MVNTKKISLKKLKLDLENPRIPACSTEEDAIDLLCAAEQISELAKDIAENRISPCEKLIVLQNGKKYIVAEGNRRLVALMLLNKPNLAPKHLFRRFSQYSASRQIQINSVECLIVSDRKEAKHWIEAKHAGQNKGKGVKPWNAIQKAHYFPSNENRFAYLLFNFLLEDISQFYEITNLTRFISGSTFFEYTGIYYNQWEDKLAFSCSYEKNSALDIF
;
A
#
# COMPACT_ATOMS: atom_id res chain seq x y z
N MET A 1 -22.02 11.50 -16.55
CA MET A 1 -20.77 11.01 -17.18
C MET A 1 -19.60 11.50 -16.34
N VAL A 2 -18.60 10.65 -16.10
CA VAL A 2 -17.39 11.01 -15.34
C VAL A 2 -16.45 11.76 -16.29
N ASN A 3 -16.15 13.04 -16.02
CA ASN A 3 -15.31 13.85 -16.90
C ASN A 3 -13.82 13.56 -16.66
N THR A 4 -13.28 12.57 -17.37
CA THR A 4 -11.86 12.21 -17.28
C THR A 4 -11.04 12.83 -18.41
N LYS A 5 -9.88 13.41 -18.08
CA LYS A 5 -8.97 13.99 -19.06
C LYS A 5 -7.52 13.76 -18.68
N LYS A 6 -6.66 13.58 -19.68
CA LYS A 6 -5.20 13.57 -19.49
C LYS A 6 -4.68 15.00 -19.31
N ILE A 7 -4.12 15.31 -18.14
CA ILE A 7 -3.65 16.66 -17.78
C ILE A 7 -2.13 16.64 -17.60
N SER A 8 -1.45 17.65 -18.15
CA SER A 8 -0.01 17.82 -17.94
C SER A 8 0.31 18.10 -16.48
N LEU A 9 1.36 17.46 -15.95
CA LEU A 9 1.83 17.69 -14.57
C LEU A 9 2.16 19.16 -14.31
N LYS A 10 2.63 19.92 -15.32
CA LYS A 10 2.90 21.36 -15.19
C LYS A 10 1.64 22.20 -14.91
N LYS A 11 0.44 21.66 -15.16
CA LYS A 11 -0.84 22.32 -14.89
C LYS A 11 -1.45 21.92 -13.55
N LEU A 12 -0.91 20.90 -12.89
CA LEU A 12 -1.38 20.43 -11.60
C LEU A 12 -0.68 21.20 -10.47
N LYS A 13 -1.41 21.39 -9.38
CA LYS A 13 -0.97 22.07 -8.17
C LYS A 13 -1.39 21.27 -6.95
N LEU A 14 -0.53 21.25 -5.93
CA LEU A 14 -0.89 20.66 -4.65
C LEU A 14 -2.08 21.41 -4.05
N ASP A 15 -2.90 20.65 -3.34
CA ASP A 15 -3.94 21.20 -2.49
C ASP A 15 -3.35 21.50 -1.10
N LEU A 16 -3.04 22.77 -0.81
CA LEU A 16 -2.49 23.16 0.49
C LEU A 16 -3.49 23.01 1.64
N GLU A 17 -4.77 22.78 1.35
CA GLU A 17 -5.81 22.45 2.34
C GLU A 17 -5.93 20.93 2.58
N ASN A 18 -5.03 20.11 1.99
CA ASN A 18 -5.11 18.66 2.14
C ASN A 18 -4.85 18.24 3.59
N PRO A 19 -5.67 17.34 4.18
CA PRO A 19 -5.50 16.92 5.58
C PRO A 19 -4.17 16.26 5.94
N ARG A 20 -3.40 15.79 4.95
CA ARG A 20 -2.05 15.21 5.15
C ARG A 20 -0.94 16.27 5.22
N ILE A 21 -1.25 17.51 4.87
CA ILE A 21 -0.28 18.60 4.81
C ILE A 21 -0.55 19.49 6.03
N PRO A 22 0.38 19.57 7.00
CA PRO A 22 0.32 20.60 8.03
C PRO A 22 0.20 21.99 7.41
N ALA A 23 -0.44 22.94 8.11
CA ALA A 23 -0.69 24.27 7.58
C ALA A 23 0.61 24.91 7.08
N CYS A 24 0.67 25.18 5.78
CA CYS A 24 1.83 25.76 5.11
C CYS A 24 1.38 26.78 4.05
N SER A 25 2.27 27.71 3.71
CA SER A 25 1.95 28.79 2.75
C SER A 25 2.49 28.52 1.35
N THR A 26 3.45 27.60 1.19
CA THR A 26 4.12 27.35 -0.09
C THR A 26 4.02 25.90 -0.54
N GLU A 27 4.10 25.69 -1.85
CA GLU A 27 4.12 24.35 -2.45
C GLU A 27 5.43 23.60 -2.14
N GLU A 28 6.52 24.32 -1.88
CA GLU A 28 7.81 23.74 -1.49
C GLU A 28 7.75 23.16 -0.06
N ASP A 29 7.22 23.93 0.89
CA ASP A 29 6.99 23.45 2.27
C ASP A 29 6.08 22.21 2.27
N ALA A 30 5.02 22.24 1.46
CA ALA A 30 4.11 21.11 1.32
C ALA A 30 4.82 19.84 0.80
N ILE A 31 5.73 19.98 -0.16
CA ILE A 31 6.54 18.86 -0.67
C ILE A 31 7.43 18.30 0.43
N ASP A 32 8.12 19.16 1.18
CA ASP A 32 9.00 18.74 2.27
C ASP A 32 8.24 18.00 3.38
N LEU A 33 7.10 18.54 3.81
CA LEU A 33 6.24 17.94 4.83
C LEU A 33 5.70 16.58 4.38
N LEU A 34 5.22 16.46 3.15
CA LEU A 34 4.73 15.19 2.60
C LEU A 34 5.87 14.16 2.48
N CYS A 35 7.05 14.59 2.05
CA CYS A 35 8.21 13.69 1.96
C CYS A 35 8.62 13.14 3.32
N ALA A 36 8.49 13.92 4.39
CA ALA A 36 8.80 13.50 5.75
C ALA A 36 7.77 12.51 6.33
N ALA A 37 6.49 12.63 5.98
CA ALA A 37 5.42 11.91 6.68
C ALA A 37 4.74 10.78 5.86
N GLU A 38 4.76 10.84 4.53
CA GLU A 38 3.82 10.07 3.68
C GLU A 38 4.49 9.05 2.73
N GLN A 39 5.71 8.60 3.05
CA GLN A 39 6.44 7.55 2.30
C GLN A 39 6.50 7.82 0.78
N ILE A 40 6.73 9.09 0.41
CA ILE A 40 6.73 9.54 -0.98
C ILE A 40 7.88 8.88 -1.77
N SER A 41 9.01 8.65 -1.11
CA SER A 41 10.18 8.00 -1.70
C SER A 41 9.85 6.58 -2.20
N GLU A 42 9.17 5.78 -1.38
CA GLU A 42 8.78 4.41 -1.68
C GLU A 42 7.75 4.39 -2.82
N LEU A 43 6.76 5.29 -2.79
CA LEU A 43 5.80 5.44 -3.87
C LEU A 43 6.46 5.85 -5.19
N ALA A 44 7.45 6.75 -5.14
CA ALA A 44 8.17 7.17 -6.34
C ALA A 44 9.03 6.04 -6.92
N LYS A 45 9.64 5.21 -6.07
CA LYS A 45 10.37 4.02 -6.49
C LYS A 45 9.43 3.06 -7.24
N ASP A 46 8.28 2.74 -6.65
CA ASP A 46 7.27 1.88 -7.28
C ASP A 46 6.82 2.44 -8.64
N ILE A 47 6.53 3.74 -8.73
CA ILE A 47 6.14 4.37 -10.00
C ILE A 47 7.27 4.31 -11.04
N ALA A 48 8.54 4.44 -10.63
CA ALA A 48 9.68 4.36 -11.54
C ALA A 48 9.85 2.93 -12.11
N GLU A 49 9.57 1.91 -11.30
CA GLU A 49 9.68 0.49 -11.65
C GLU A 49 8.45 -0.02 -12.43
N ASN A 50 7.24 0.36 -12.00
CA ASN A 50 5.97 -0.25 -12.41
C ASN A 50 5.01 0.69 -13.14
N ARG A 51 5.36 1.97 -13.32
CA ARG A 51 4.47 3.05 -13.84
C ARG A 51 3.36 3.41 -12.84
N ILE A 52 2.44 4.29 -13.25
CA ILE A 52 1.27 4.66 -12.44
C ILE A 52 0.24 3.52 -12.51
N SER A 53 -0.31 3.15 -11.36
CA SER A 53 -1.44 2.23 -11.28
C SER A 53 -2.64 2.73 -12.10
N PRO A 54 -3.18 1.91 -13.04
CA PRO A 54 -4.32 2.28 -13.85
C PRO A 54 -5.65 2.34 -13.06
N CYS A 55 -5.68 1.74 -11.87
CA CYS A 55 -6.86 1.75 -10.99
C CYS A 55 -7.05 3.09 -10.26
N GLU A 56 -6.09 4.00 -10.38
CA GLU A 56 -5.86 5.06 -9.42
C GLU A 56 -5.72 6.43 -10.12
N LYS A 57 -6.84 7.13 -10.29
CA LYS A 57 -6.91 8.45 -10.93
C LYS A 57 -6.76 9.59 -9.90
N LEU A 58 -6.17 10.71 -10.32
CA LEU A 58 -6.20 11.94 -9.53
C LEU A 58 -7.58 12.59 -9.65
N ILE A 59 -8.09 13.16 -8.56
CA ILE A 59 -9.31 13.99 -8.59
C ILE A 59 -8.87 15.44 -8.51
N VAL A 60 -9.33 16.27 -9.45
CA VAL A 60 -8.84 17.63 -9.62
C VAL A 60 -9.95 18.64 -9.77
N LEU A 61 -9.76 19.80 -9.16
CA LEU A 61 -10.63 20.97 -9.27
C LEU A 61 -10.06 21.91 -10.30
N GLN A 62 -10.89 22.39 -11.23
CA GLN A 62 -10.44 23.39 -12.19
C GLN A 62 -10.27 24.76 -11.50
N ASN A 63 -9.08 25.35 -11.59
CA ASN A 63 -8.79 26.69 -11.10
C ASN A 63 -8.13 27.53 -12.21
N GLY A 64 -8.95 28.25 -12.97
CA GLY A 64 -8.52 28.98 -14.16
C GLY A 64 -7.88 28.06 -15.21
N LYS A 65 -6.59 28.28 -15.51
CA LYS A 65 -5.79 27.46 -16.46
C LYS A 65 -5.07 26.28 -15.78
N LYS A 66 -5.14 26.18 -14.45
CA LYS A 66 -4.49 25.17 -13.62
C LYS A 66 -5.54 24.27 -12.96
N TYR A 67 -5.08 23.24 -12.28
CA TYR A 67 -5.92 22.26 -11.60
C TYR A 67 -5.35 21.98 -10.21
N ILE A 68 -6.17 22.11 -9.17
CA ILE A 68 -5.82 21.77 -7.79
C ILE A 68 -6.14 20.30 -7.56
N VAL A 69 -5.19 19.53 -7.05
CA VAL A 69 -5.35 18.08 -6.82
C VAL A 69 -6.04 17.82 -5.49
N ALA A 70 -7.36 17.61 -5.51
CA ALA A 70 -8.16 17.29 -4.32
C ALA A 70 -7.82 15.91 -3.74
N GLU A 71 -7.54 14.93 -4.61
CA GLU A 71 -7.17 13.56 -4.23
C GLU A 71 -5.95 13.08 -5.01
N GLY A 72 -5.01 12.45 -4.28
CA GLY A 72 -3.77 11.92 -4.84
C GLY A 72 -2.56 12.86 -4.76
N ASN A 73 -2.53 13.79 -3.79
CA ASN A 73 -1.39 14.69 -3.56
C ASN A 73 -0.05 13.94 -3.40
N ARG A 74 -0.03 12.83 -2.66
CA ARG A 74 1.18 11.97 -2.53
C ARG A 74 1.72 11.53 -3.89
N ARG A 75 0.83 11.12 -4.79
CA ARG A 75 1.17 10.68 -6.15
C ARG A 75 1.62 11.85 -7.00
N LEU A 76 0.98 13.01 -6.87
CA LEU A 76 1.43 14.23 -7.55
C LEU A 76 2.85 14.59 -7.13
N VAL A 77 3.17 14.61 -5.83
CA VAL A 77 4.53 14.89 -5.34
C VAL A 77 5.52 13.89 -5.89
N ALA A 78 5.24 12.58 -5.77
CA ALA A 78 6.12 11.54 -6.32
C ALA A 78 6.43 11.78 -7.81
N LEU A 79 5.42 12.12 -8.63
CA LEU A 79 5.59 12.41 -10.04
C LEU A 79 6.35 13.72 -10.31
N MET A 80 6.12 14.76 -9.51
CA MET A 80 6.86 16.01 -9.58
C MET A 80 8.34 15.79 -9.31
N LEU A 81 8.67 15.05 -8.24
CA LEU A 81 10.04 14.76 -7.84
C LEU A 81 10.75 13.79 -8.78
N LEU A 82 10.03 12.81 -9.37
CA LEU A 82 10.58 11.99 -10.45
C LEU A 82 10.94 12.84 -11.66
N ASN A 83 10.09 13.79 -12.07
CA ASN A 83 10.37 14.62 -13.24
C ASN A 83 11.40 15.73 -12.98
N LYS A 84 11.46 16.22 -11.75
CA LYS A 84 12.35 17.30 -11.31
C LYS A 84 12.93 16.96 -9.94
N PRO A 85 13.98 16.12 -9.87
CA PRO A 85 14.58 15.69 -8.60
C PRO A 85 15.12 16.84 -7.75
N ASN A 86 15.45 17.99 -8.35
CA ASN A 86 15.91 19.18 -7.65
C ASN A 86 14.86 19.83 -6.75
N LEU A 87 13.58 19.46 -6.88
CA LEU A 87 12.51 19.88 -5.98
C LEU A 87 12.44 19.01 -4.72
N ALA A 88 13.19 17.90 -4.66
CA ALA A 88 13.15 17.01 -3.50
C ALA A 88 13.96 17.62 -2.34
N PRO A 89 13.58 17.30 -1.08
CA PRO A 89 14.41 17.61 0.07
C PRO A 89 15.86 17.15 -0.16
N LYS A 90 16.84 17.93 0.33
CA LYS A 90 18.28 17.67 0.08
C LYS A 90 18.70 16.23 0.37
N HIS A 91 18.17 15.63 1.44
CA HIS A 91 18.49 14.26 1.86
C HIS A 91 17.90 13.18 0.91
N LEU A 92 16.87 13.50 0.13
CA LEU A 92 16.25 12.60 -0.85
C LEU A 92 16.70 12.87 -2.29
N PHE A 93 17.34 14.01 -2.58
CA PHE A 93 17.77 14.41 -3.92
C PHE A 93 18.49 13.30 -4.68
N ARG A 94 19.50 12.66 -4.06
CA ARG A 94 20.28 11.57 -4.69
C ARG A 94 19.38 10.40 -5.08
N ARG A 95 18.44 10.04 -4.20
CA ARG A 95 17.53 8.91 -4.39
C ARG A 95 16.53 9.19 -5.51
N PHE A 96 15.90 10.38 -5.53
CA PHE A 96 15.02 10.77 -6.63
C PHE A 96 15.75 10.93 -7.96
N SER A 97 17.01 11.37 -7.95
CA SER A 97 17.83 11.43 -9.15
C SER A 97 18.08 10.03 -9.72
N GLN A 98 18.36 9.04 -8.86
CA GLN A 98 18.48 7.64 -9.27
C GLN A 98 17.17 7.10 -9.86
N TYR A 99 16.04 7.29 -9.17
CA TYR A 99 14.72 6.85 -9.66
C TYR A 99 14.34 7.52 -10.98
N SER A 100 14.64 8.82 -11.11
CA SER A 100 14.43 9.57 -12.34
C SER A 100 15.24 9.02 -13.51
N ALA A 101 16.49 8.59 -13.26
CA ALA A 101 17.37 8.05 -14.28
C ALA A 101 17.03 6.59 -14.64
N SER A 102 16.58 5.79 -13.67
CA SER A 102 16.27 4.37 -13.88
C SER A 102 14.86 4.11 -14.43
N ARG A 103 13.97 5.10 -14.43
CA ARG A 103 12.59 4.92 -14.92
C ARG A 103 12.60 4.56 -16.41
N GLN A 104 11.73 3.62 -16.79
CA GLN A 104 11.60 3.22 -18.19
C GLN A 104 10.86 4.27 -19.04
N ILE A 105 9.92 5.01 -18.45
CA ILE A 105 9.08 5.98 -19.16
C ILE A 105 8.99 7.28 -18.37
N GLN A 106 9.16 8.39 -19.07
CA GLN A 106 8.88 9.71 -18.51
C GLN A 106 7.38 10.00 -18.54
N ILE A 107 6.82 10.32 -17.37
CA ILE A 107 5.41 10.61 -17.21
C ILE A 107 5.22 12.13 -17.18
N ASN A 108 4.77 12.73 -18.27
CA ASN A 108 4.55 14.19 -18.35
C ASN A 108 3.10 14.62 -18.13
N SER A 109 2.18 13.66 -18.10
CA SER A 109 0.73 13.87 -17.92
C SER A 109 0.08 12.64 -17.33
N VAL A 110 -1.04 12.84 -16.65
CA VAL A 110 -1.78 11.80 -15.93
C VAL A 110 -3.28 11.92 -16.18
N GLU A 111 -4.00 10.81 -16.11
CA GLU A 111 -5.46 10.82 -16.16
C GLU A 111 -6.02 11.39 -14.86
N CYS A 112 -6.84 12.42 -15.01
CA CYS A 112 -7.51 13.08 -13.90
C CYS A 112 -9.03 13.03 -14.11
N LEU A 113 -9.75 12.80 -13.03
CA LEU A 113 -11.17 13.12 -12.91
C LEU A 113 -11.31 14.61 -12.60
N ILE A 114 -11.92 15.37 -13.50
CA ILE A 114 -12.21 16.78 -13.30
C ILE A 114 -13.55 16.91 -12.60
N VAL A 115 -13.56 17.57 -11.44
CA VAL A 115 -14.77 17.93 -10.70
C VAL A 115 -15.01 19.44 -10.73
N SER A 116 -16.26 19.84 -10.59
CA SER A 116 -16.67 21.25 -10.61
C SER A 116 -16.36 21.94 -9.29
N ASP A 117 -16.50 21.23 -8.16
CA ASP A 117 -16.24 21.74 -6.82
C ASP A 117 -15.77 20.63 -5.85
N ARG A 118 -15.36 21.04 -4.64
CA ARG A 118 -14.87 20.10 -3.61
C ARG A 118 -15.96 19.15 -3.11
N LYS A 119 -17.23 19.53 -3.18
CA LYS A 119 -18.35 18.68 -2.73
C LYS A 119 -18.50 17.46 -3.63
N GLU A 120 -18.28 17.62 -4.94
CA GLU A 120 -18.29 16.51 -5.90
C GLU A 120 -17.14 15.52 -5.64
N ALA A 121 -15.95 16.01 -5.26
CA ALA A 121 -14.83 15.15 -4.87
C ALA A 121 -15.04 14.46 -3.50
N LYS A 122 -15.75 15.11 -2.58
CA LYS A 122 -15.90 14.70 -1.18
C LYS A 122 -16.35 13.24 -1.04
N HIS A 123 -17.37 12.83 -1.80
CA HIS A 123 -17.89 11.47 -1.74
C HIS A 123 -16.79 10.42 -2.02
N TRP A 124 -15.98 10.64 -3.05
CA TRP A 124 -14.93 9.71 -3.46
C TRP A 124 -13.74 9.72 -2.49
N ILE A 125 -13.39 10.88 -1.96
CA ILE A 125 -12.35 11.04 -0.94
C ILE A 125 -12.77 10.29 0.33
N GLU A 126 -14.01 10.46 0.79
CA GLU A 126 -14.54 9.76 1.97
C GLU A 126 -14.58 8.24 1.75
N ALA A 127 -15.01 7.78 0.58
CA ALA A 127 -15.00 6.35 0.26
C ALA A 127 -13.58 5.75 0.31
N LYS A 128 -12.55 6.51 -0.10
CA LYS A 128 -11.17 6.05 -0.05
C LYS A 128 -10.53 6.10 1.34
N HIS A 129 -10.82 7.15 2.12
CA HIS A 129 -10.05 7.45 3.33
C HIS A 129 -10.80 7.26 4.65
N ALA A 130 -12.15 7.22 4.66
CA ALA A 130 -12.94 7.07 5.88
C ALA A 130 -13.08 5.61 6.36
N GLY A 131 -12.19 4.72 5.92
CA GLY A 131 -12.25 3.29 6.20
C GLY A 131 -13.49 2.63 5.60
N GLN A 132 -14.08 1.65 6.31
CA GLN A 132 -15.20 0.86 5.77
C GLN A 132 -16.48 1.68 5.53
N ASN A 133 -16.68 2.78 6.26
CA ASN A 133 -17.80 3.72 6.09
C ASN A 133 -19.17 3.03 5.85
N LYS A 134 -19.57 2.12 6.75
CA LYS A 134 -20.80 1.31 6.64
C LYS A 134 -20.96 0.60 5.27
N GLY A 135 -19.85 0.12 4.70
CA GLY A 135 -19.80 -0.58 3.41
C GLY A 135 -19.53 0.30 2.19
N LYS A 136 -19.45 1.63 2.35
CA LYS A 136 -19.20 2.56 1.23
C LYS A 136 -17.73 2.71 0.88
N GLY A 137 -16.84 2.44 1.84
CA GLY A 137 -15.41 2.67 1.67
C GLY A 137 -14.59 1.40 1.65
N VAL A 138 -13.27 1.55 1.48
CA VAL A 138 -12.35 0.43 1.33
C VAL A 138 -12.26 -0.36 2.64
N LYS A 139 -12.54 -1.66 2.57
CA LYS A 139 -12.33 -2.61 3.67
C LYS A 139 -10.93 -3.23 3.55
N PRO A 140 -9.99 -2.93 4.47
CA PRO A 140 -8.69 -3.58 4.47
C PRO A 140 -8.86 -5.08 4.63
N TRP A 141 -7.99 -5.85 3.96
CA TRP A 141 -7.94 -7.29 4.19
C TRP A 141 -7.54 -7.58 5.65
N ASN A 142 -8.27 -8.51 6.27
CA ASN A 142 -7.93 -9.00 7.61
C ASN A 142 -6.67 -9.88 7.56
N ALA A 143 -6.18 -10.32 8.73
CA ALA A 143 -4.95 -11.10 8.82
C ALA A 143 -5.02 -12.42 8.03
N ILE A 144 -6.15 -13.11 8.04
CA ILE A 144 -6.38 -14.35 7.29
C ILE A 144 -6.34 -14.09 5.78
N GLN A 145 -7.05 -13.07 5.30
CA GLN A 145 -7.08 -12.69 3.88
C GLN A 145 -5.69 -12.28 3.38
N LYS A 146 -4.93 -11.55 4.21
CA LYS A 146 -3.53 -11.22 3.92
C LYS A 146 -2.64 -12.46 3.89
N ALA A 147 -2.77 -13.35 4.87
CA ALA A 147 -2.02 -14.61 4.89
C ALA A 147 -2.38 -15.50 3.70
N HIS A 148 -3.63 -15.51 3.28
CA HIS A 148 -4.08 -16.26 2.12
C HIS A 148 -3.45 -15.73 0.81
N TYR A 149 -3.41 -14.41 0.64
CA TYR A 149 -2.94 -13.80 -0.60
C TYR A 149 -1.41 -13.61 -0.68
N PHE A 150 -0.73 -13.30 0.43
CA PHE A 150 0.70 -13.00 0.46
C PHE A 150 1.49 -14.17 1.09
N PRO A 151 2.26 -14.94 0.30
CA PRO A 151 3.08 -16.05 0.82
C PRO A 151 4.13 -15.62 1.85
N SER A 152 4.59 -14.37 1.75
CA SER A 152 5.56 -13.77 2.68
C SER A 152 4.92 -13.21 3.96
N ASN A 153 3.61 -13.36 4.15
CA ASN A 153 2.95 -12.88 5.36
C ASN A 153 3.42 -13.68 6.57
N GLU A 154 3.70 -13.01 7.68
CA GLU A 154 4.09 -13.64 8.94
C GLU A 154 3.06 -14.66 9.45
N ASN A 155 1.77 -14.46 9.15
CA ASN A 155 0.69 -15.35 9.55
C ASN A 155 0.46 -16.50 8.56
N ARG A 156 1.26 -16.62 7.50
CA ARG A 156 1.08 -17.66 6.46
C ARG A 156 1.19 -19.06 7.05
N PHE A 157 2.16 -19.30 7.93
CA PHE A 157 2.31 -20.59 8.59
C PHE A 157 1.07 -20.97 9.41
N ALA A 158 0.63 -20.06 10.28
CA ALA A 158 -0.55 -20.27 11.12
C ALA A 158 -1.81 -20.50 10.27
N TYR A 159 -1.93 -19.77 9.16
CA TYR A 159 -3.05 -19.90 8.24
C TYR A 159 -3.10 -21.30 7.65
N LEU A 160 -1.99 -21.74 7.05
CA LEU A 160 -1.93 -23.05 6.40
C LEU A 160 -2.18 -24.18 7.41
N LEU A 161 -1.54 -24.11 8.58
CA LEU A 161 -1.69 -25.10 9.64
C LEU A 161 -3.15 -25.23 10.10
N PHE A 162 -3.79 -24.09 10.36
CA PHE A 162 -5.15 -24.11 10.86
C PHE A 162 -6.16 -24.52 9.79
N ASN A 163 -5.95 -24.11 8.53
CA ASN A 163 -6.77 -24.59 7.42
C ASN A 163 -6.64 -26.11 7.23
N PHE A 164 -5.45 -26.66 7.43
CA PHE A 164 -5.21 -28.10 7.37
C PHE A 164 -5.92 -28.85 8.51
N LEU A 165 -5.90 -28.32 9.72
CA LEU A 165 -6.46 -28.99 10.90
C LEU A 165 -7.99 -28.89 11.03
N LEU A 166 -8.59 -27.80 10.53
CA LEU A 166 -9.95 -27.42 10.90
C LEU A 166 -10.85 -27.07 9.71
N GLU A 167 -10.46 -27.49 8.50
CA GLU A 167 -11.30 -27.55 7.29
C GLU A 167 -12.42 -26.47 7.26
N ASP A 168 -12.03 -25.21 7.04
CA ASP A 168 -12.91 -24.03 6.86
C ASP A 168 -13.45 -23.29 8.11
N ILE A 169 -13.11 -23.70 9.33
CA ILE A 169 -13.45 -22.95 10.56
C ILE A 169 -12.35 -21.88 10.88
N SER A 170 -11.30 -21.79 10.06
CA SER A 170 -10.16 -20.86 10.25
C SER A 170 -10.55 -19.38 10.35
N GLN A 171 -11.63 -19.00 9.66
CA GLN A 171 -12.18 -17.65 9.65
C GLN A 171 -12.68 -17.14 11.02
N PHE A 172 -12.87 -18.02 12.00
CA PHE A 172 -13.38 -17.67 13.33
C PHE A 172 -12.31 -17.40 14.39
N TYR A 173 -11.02 -17.59 14.06
CA TYR A 173 -9.93 -17.49 15.03
C TYR A 173 -8.98 -16.31 14.73
N GLU A 174 -8.46 -15.70 15.80
CA GLU A 174 -7.42 -14.68 15.70
C GLU A 174 -6.06 -15.31 15.38
N ILE A 175 -5.80 -15.45 14.08
CA ILE A 175 -4.57 -16.06 13.54
C ILE A 175 -3.28 -15.45 14.08
N THR A 176 -3.28 -14.17 14.45
CA THR A 176 -2.12 -13.47 15.03
C THR A 176 -1.69 -14.05 16.38
N ASN A 177 -2.62 -14.53 17.20
CA ASN A 177 -2.30 -15.18 18.47
C ASN A 177 -1.65 -16.54 18.24
N LEU A 178 -2.16 -17.29 17.26
CA LEU A 178 -1.61 -18.58 16.85
C LEU A 178 -0.20 -18.42 16.26
N THR A 179 0.02 -17.42 15.42
CA THR A 179 1.35 -17.11 14.88
C THR A 179 2.38 -16.95 16.00
N ARG A 180 2.05 -16.24 17.09
CA ARG A 180 2.96 -16.11 18.24
C ARG A 180 3.24 -17.44 18.93
N PHE A 181 2.24 -18.31 19.07
CA PHE A 181 2.40 -19.62 19.68
C PHE A 181 3.29 -20.55 18.85
N ILE A 182 3.00 -20.68 17.55
CA ILE A 182 3.71 -21.64 16.68
C ILE A 182 5.10 -21.16 16.23
N SER A 183 5.39 -19.86 16.40
CA SER A 183 6.70 -19.28 16.09
C SER A 183 7.74 -19.55 17.19
N GLY A 184 7.32 -20.13 18.33
CA GLY A 184 8.26 -20.60 19.35
C GLY A 184 9.02 -21.86 18.90
N SER A 185 10.28 -22.02 19.31
CA SER A 185 11.10 -23.20 18.96
C SER A 185 10.46 -24.51 19.40
N THR A 186 9.73 -24.47 20.53
CA THR A 186 9.02 -25.61 21.12
C THR A 186 7.98 -26.21 20.17
N PHE A 187 7.30 -25.43 19.34
CA PHE A 187 6.25 -25.98 18.48
C PHE A 187 6.82 -26.98 17.46
N PHE A 188 7.90 -26.62 16.77
CA PHE A 188 8.57 -27.51 15.83
C PHE A 188 9.21 -28.70 16.56
N GLU A 189 9.88 -28.47 17.69
CA GLU A 189 10.53 -29.53 18.47
C GLU A 189 9.57 -30.67 18.86
N TYR A 190 8.32 -30.35 19.20
CA TYR A 190 7.34 -31.36 19.66
C TYR A 190 6.45 -31.93 18.55
N THR A 191 6.25 -31.19 17.46
CA THR A 191 5.32 -31.62 16.39
C THR A 191 6.01 -32.08 15.11
N GLY A 192 7.24 -31.63 14.86
CA GLY A 192 7.94 -31.80 13.59
C GLY A 192 7.31 -31.02 12.42
N ILE A 193 6.30 -30.18 12.67
CA ILE A 193 5.58 -29.42 11.65
C ILE A 193 6.27 -28.08 11.43
N TYR A 194 6.57 -27.75 10.18
CA TYR A 194 7.14 -26.47 9.80
C TYR A 194 6.53 -25.92 8.51
N TYR A 195 6.76 -24.62 8.26
CA TYR A 195 6.38 -23.95 7.02
C TYR A 195 7.54 -23.94 6.03
N ASN A 196 7.39 -24.64 4.90
CA ASN A 196 8.32 -24.50 3.79
C ASN A 196 8.01 -23.23 3.01
N GLN A 197 8.78 -22.17 3.27
CA GLN A 197 8.60 -20.86 2.64
C GLN A 197 8.86 -20.87 1.12
N TRP A 198 9.69 -21.78 0.62
CA TRP A 198 9.99 -21.88 -0.82
C TRP A 198 8.86 -22.53 -1.59
N GLU A 199 8.21 -23.53 -0.99
CA GLU A 199 7.11 -24.27 -1.60
C GLU A 199 5.73 -23.73 -1.20
N ASP A 200 5.69 -22.73 -0.31
CA ASP A 200 4.46 -22.14 0.24
C ASP A 200 3.47 -23.19 0.79
N LYS A 201 3.99 -24.17 1.54
CA LYS A 201 3.20 -25.29 2.07
C LYS A 201 3.67 -25.76 3.45
N LEU A 202 2.79 -26.45 4.16
CA LEU A 202 3.16 -27.19 5.37
C LEU A 202 4.03 -28.38 4.99
N ALA A 203 5.05 -28.63 5.80
CA ALA A 203 5.92 -29.78 5.68
C ALA A 203 6.13 -30.43 7.05
N PHE A 204 6.50 -31.70 7.01
CA PHE A 204 6.70 -32.55 8.18
C PHE A 204 8.12 -33.09 8.14
N SER A 205 8.89 -32.89 9.20
CA SER A 205 10.18 -33.56 9.32
C SER A 205 9.92 -35.05 9.50
N CYS A 206 10.31 -35.86 8.52
CA CYS A 206 10.33 -37.32 8.65
C CYS A 206 11.53 -37.72 9.53
N SER A 207 11.45 -37.41 10.82
CA SER A 207 12.34 -37.96 11.84
C SER A 207 11.46 -38.71 12.82
N TYR A 208 11.20 -39.96 12.43
CA TYR A 208 10.61 -40.99 13.27
C TYR A 208 11.59 -41.30 14.40
N GLU A 209 11.62 -40.50 15.46
CA GLU A 209 12.27 -40.87 16.72
C GLU A 209 11.35 -40.56 17.89
N LYS A 210 10.66 -41.61 18.34
CA LYS A 210 10.08 -41.85 19.66
C LYS A 210 9.87 -40.60 20.52
N ASN A 211 8.66 -40.03 20.46
CA ASN A 211 7.91 -39.36 21.55
C ASN A 211 6.92 -38.33 20.96
N SER A 212 6.11 -38.71 19.97
CA SER A 212 5.04 -37.83 19.51
C SER A 212 3.81 -38.01 20.39
N ALA A 213 3.23 -36.91 20.88
CA ALA A 213 1.95 -36.93 21.60
C ALA A 213 0.76 -37.33 20.69
N LEU A 214 1.01 -37.57 19.40
CA LEU A 214 0.04 -38.10 18.44
C LEU A 214 -0.11 -39.63 18.52
N ASP A 215 0.77 -40.32 19.25
CA ASP A 215 0.68 -41.77 19.47
C ASP A 215 -0.30 -42.16 20.61
N ILE A 216 -1.05 -41.19 21.17
CA ILE A 216 -1.97 -41.39 22.30
C ILE A 216 -3.46 -41.29 21.89
N PHE A 217 -3.77 -41.22 20.59
CA PHE A 217 -5.15 -41.33 20.09
C PHE A 217 -5.31 -42.41 19.03
#